data_AF-A0A224YBH4-F1
#
_entry.id   AF-A0A224YBH4-F1
#
_cell.length_a   1.000
_cell.length_b   1.000
_cell.length_c   1.000
_cell.angle_alpha   90.00
_cell.angle_beta   90.00
_cell.angle_gamma   90.00
#
_symmetry.space_group_name_H-M   'P 1'
#
loop_
_entity.id
_entity.type
_entity.pdbx_description
1 polymer ?
#
loop_
_entity_poly.entity_id
_entity_poly.type
_entity_poly.pdbx_seq_one_letter_code
_entity_poly.pdbx_strand_id
1 'polypeptide(L)'
;MLIKGLCVVSILWWSLAQADWSRVRYTEVRLNTTERHCNYDNHNFTNRMSLNDSCEERWCYPHNHTVLLMTCLDPNSGCTRVRNNKTTFPECCREDCYATSACSLPNGDLLKHGEFYNYTDPCVQYHCENGNLSINARCPEETDPLCTFSFGQGQPFPDCCGIGKLCTAKRDKKRRKRNKGEGRKGKKGKKKHST
;
A
#
# COMPACT_ATOMS: atom_id res chain seq x y z
N MET A 1 55.88 -33.78 -5.13
CA MET A 1 55.03 -32.99 -4.19
C MET A 1 54.69 -31.63 -4.82
N LEU A 2 53.95 -31.58 -5.93
CA LEU A 2 53.69 -30.34 -6.70
C LEU A 2 52.26 -30.31 -7.28
N ILE A 3 51.25 -30.76 -6.52
CA ILE A 3 49.84 -30.76 -6.98
C ILE A 3 48.89 -30.04 -6.00
N LYS A 4 49.39 -29.57 -4.84
CA LYS A 4 48.53 -28.91 -3.83
C LYS A 4 48.39 -27.38 -3.99
N GLY A 5 49.04 -26.76 -4.97
CA GLY A 5 49.08 -25.30 -5.13
C GLY A 5 48.04 -24.69 -6.09
N LEU A 6 47.34 -25.50 -6.89
CA LEU A 6 46.49 -25.00 -7.99
C LEU A 6 44.99 -24.86 -7.65
N CYS A 7 44.51 -25.38 -6.52
CA CYS A 7 43.08 -25.32 -6.19
C CYS A 7 42.63 -24.02 -5.50
N VAL A 8 43.55 -23.23 -4.93
CA VAL A 8 43.19 -22.04 -4.14
C VAL A 8 42.92 -20.82 -5.03
N VAL A 9 43.51 -20.75 -6.23
CA VAL A 9 43.32 -19.61 -7.14
C VAL A 9 41.96 -19.66 -7.86
N SER A 10 41.39 -20.85 -8.06
CA SER A 10 40.11 -21.02 -8.76
C SER A 10 38.88 -20.65 -7.90
N ILE A 11 38.99 -20.67 -6.57
CA ILE A 11 37.86 -20.37 -5.66
C ILE A 11 37.70 -18.85 -5.46
N LEU A 12 38.76 -18.06 -5.67
CA LEU A 12 38.71 -16.59 -5.53
C LEU A 12 38.15 -15.85 -6.75
N TRP A 13 37.89 -16.55 -7.86
CA TRP A 13 37.25 -15.96 -9.05
C TRP A 13 35.74 -16.17 -9.14
N TRP A 14 35.15 -17.00 -8.27
CA TRP A 14 33.70 -17.23 -8.26
C TRP A 14 32.91 -16.29 -7.36
N SER A 15 33.58 -15.43 -6.59
CA SER A 15 32.93 -14.46 -5.72
C SER A 15 32.72 -13.08 -6.36
N LEU A 16 32.93 -12.93 -7.68
CA LEU A 16 32.43 -11.75 -8.38
C LEU A 16 30.91 -11.80 -8.34
N ALA A 17 30.33 -11.02 -7.43
CA ALA A 17 28.91 -10.74 -7.35
C ALA A 17 28.39 -10.47 -8.76
N GLN A 18 27.61 -11.42 -9.28
CA GLN A 18 26.92 -11.24 -10.54
C GLN A 18 25.85 -10.18 -10.27
N ALA A 19 26.18 -8.93 -10.56
CA ALA A 19 25.22 -7.85 -10.55
C ALA A 19 24.05 -8.27 -11.47
N ASP A 20 22.83 -8.26 -10.95
CA ASP A 20 21.65 -8.72 -11.68
C ASP A 20 21.13 -7.61 -12.60
N TRP A 21 21.44 -7.71 -13.89
CA TRP A 21 21.00 -6.77 -14.91
C TRP A 21 19.65 -7.13 -15.53
N SER A 22 19.04 -8.26 -15.16
CA SER A 22 17.78 -8.73 -15.77
C SER A 22 16.59 -7.81 -15.49
N ARG A 23 16.69 -6.98 -14.44
CA ARG A 23 15.66 -6.04 -14.00
C ARG A 23 15.95 -4.59 -14.38
N VAL A 24 16.81 -4.36 -15.39
CA VAL A 24 17.18 -3.03 -15.87
C VAL A 24 16.52 -2.72 -17.21
N ARG A 25 15.92 -1.53 -17.31
CA ARG A 25 15.43 -0.93 -18.55
C ARG A 25 16.42 0.11 -19.06
N TYR A 26 16.73 0.01 -20.34
CA TYR A 26 17.60 0.92 -21.08
C TYR A 26 16.75 1.85 -21.93
N THR A 27 16.97 3.16 -21.83
CA THR A 27 16.28 4.18 -22.63
C THR A 27 17.30 5.14 -23.20
N GLU A 28 17.35 5.27 -24.53
CA GLU A 28 18.21 6.24 -25.20
C GLU A 28 17.49 7.56 -25.39
N VAL A 29 18.14 8.65 -25.00
CA VAL A 29 17.64 10.01 -25.18
C VAL A 29 18.65 10.79 -26.00
N ARG A 30 18.20 11.32 -27.13
CA ARG A 30 18.99 12.25 -27.95
C ARG A 30 18.93 13.65 -27.34
N LEU A 31 20.07 14.32 -27.26
CA LEU A 31 20.22 15.62 -26.61
C LEU A 31 21.03 16.57 -27.48
N ASN A 32 20.85 17.86 -27.26
CA ASN A 32 21.83 18.86 -27.70
C ASN A 32 23.00 18.84 -26.71
N THR A 33 23.96 17.94 -26.93
CA THR A 33 25.20 17.86 -26.15
C THR A 33 26.22 18.86 -26.68
N THR A 34 27.15 19.27 -25.83
CA THR A 34 28.43 19.80 -26.33
C THR A 34 29.34 18.62 -26.68
N GLU A 35 30.39 18.84 -27.47
CA GLU A 35 31.33 17.76 -27.86
C GLU A 35 32.00 17.04 -26.67
N ARG A 36 31.86 17.53 -25.43
CA ARG A 36 32.53 16.98 -24.24
C ARG A 36 31.61 16.49 -23.14
N HIS A 37 30.38 17.00 -23.05
CA HIS A 37 29.49 16.68 -21.94
C HIS A 37 28.03 16.59 -22.35
N CYS A 38 27.31 15.73 -21.64
CA CYS A 38 25.87 15.64 -21.75
C CYS A 38 25.23 16.51 -20.69
N ASN A 39 24.24 17.31 -21.10
CA ASN A 39 23.36 18.04 -20.20
C ASN A 39 21.98 17.39 -20.25
N TYR A 40 21.59 16.74 -19.16
CA TYR A 40 20.31 16.05 -19.04
C TYR A 40 19.73 16.26 -17.65
N ASP A 41 18.48 16.70 -17.58
CA ASP A 41 17.72 16.80 -16.32
C ASP A 41 18.48 17.63 -15.25
N ASN A 42 18.99 18.80 -15.66
CA ASN A 42 19.81 19.72 -14.84
C ASN A 42 21.15 19.15 -14.33
N HIS A 43 21.59 18.02 -14.87
CA HIS A 43 22.89 17.44 -14.57
C HIS A 43 23.84 17.50 -15.77
N ASN A 44 25.09 17.88 -15.48
CA ASN A 44 26.17 17.91 -16.45
C ASN A 44 27.19 16.82 -16.10
N PHE A 45 27.42 15.88 -17.02
CA PHE A 45 28.34 14.76 -16.81
C PHE A 45 28.98 14.32 -18.14
N THR A 46 30.18 13.76 -18.05
CA THR A 46 31.01 13.42 -19.22
C THR A 46 31.01 11.94 -19.55
N ASN A 47 30.72 11.07 -18.58
CA ASN A 47 30.75 9.62 -18.76
C ASN A 47 29.57 8.99 -17.99
N ARG A 48 29.81 8.47 -16.79
CA ARG A 48 28.81 7.79 -15.98
C ARG A 48 28.38 8.67 -14.81
N MET A 49 27.09 8.68 -14.53
CA MET A 49 26.51 9.32 -13.36
C MET A 49 25.52 8.36 -12.69
N SER A 50 25.71 8.12 -11.39
CA SER A 50 24.78 7.34 -10.56
C SER A 50 23.94 8.29 -9.71
N LEU A 51 22.63 8.07 -9.70
CA LEU A 51 21.70 8.77 -8.83
C LEU A 51 21.29 7.82 -7.71
N ASN A 52 21.92 7.98 -6.55
CA ASN A 52 21.75 7.07 -5.42
C ASN A 52 20.31 7.03 -4.90
N ASP A 53 19.61 8.17 -4.93
CA ASP A 53 18.24 8.26 -4.41
C ASP A 53 17.20 7.57 -5.31
N SER A 54 17.47 7.46 -6.62
CA SER A 54 16.53 6.88 -7.59
C SER A 54 16.92 5.48 -8.07
N CYS A 55 18.07 4.93 -7.66
CA CYS A 55 18.63 3.70 -8.20
C CYS A 55 18.66 3.74 -9.74
N GLU A 56 19.27 4.79 -10.26
CA GLU A 56 19.38 5.05 -11.69
C GLU A 56 20.83 5.30 -12.06
N GLU A 57 21.17 4.90 -13.27
CA GLU A 57 22.47 5.19 -13.86
C GLU A 57 22.33 5.81 -15.25
N ARG A 58 23.17 6.80 -15.54
CA ARG A 58 23.17 7.55 -16.79
C ARG A 58 24.53 7.49 -17.43
N TRP A 59 24.60 7.13 -18.71
CA TRP A 59 25.84 7.12 -19.49
C TRP A 59 25.77 8.14 -20.61
N CYS A 60 26.81 8.97 -20.72
CA CYS A 60 26.93 10.03 -21.71
C CYS A 60 27.76 9.55 -22.90
N TYR A 61 27.21 9.69 -24.10
CA TYR A 61 27.89 9.49 -25.38
C TYR A 61 27.91 10.82 -26.13
N PRO A 62 28.85 11.74 -25.80
CA PRO A 62 28.80 13.12 -26.28
C PRO A 62 28.95 13.23 -27.80
N HIS A 63 29.79 12.38 -28.42
CA HIS A 63 29.95 12.32 -29.87
C HIS A 63 28.71 11.82 -30.61
N ASN A 64 27.88 11.01 -29.96
CA ASN A 64 26.65 10.48 -30.54
C ASN A 64 25.44 11.35 -30.17
N HIS A 65 25.64 12.42 -29.40
CA HIS A 65 24.59 13.27 -28.88
C HIS A 65 23.50 12.48 -28.11
N THR A 66 23.92 11.44 -27.39
CA THR A 66 22.99 10.51 -26.71
C THR A 66 23.35 10.35 -25.23
N VAL A 67 22.33 10.29 -24.39
CA VAL A 67 22.42 9.74 -23.04
C VAL A 67 21.65 8.43 -22.98
N LEU A 68 22.29 7.40 -22.44
CA LEU A 68 21.66 6.14 -22.10
C LEU A 68 21.23 6.17 -20.64
N LEU A 69 19.92 6.11 -20.42
CA LEU A 69 19.31 6.03 -19.10
C LEU A 69 19.07 4.57 -18.76
N MET A 70 19.55 4.16 -17.59
CA MET A 70 19.36 2.83 -17.05
C MET A 70 18.60 2.95 -15.74
N THR A 71 17.35 2.50 -15.79
CA THR A 71 16.42 2.55 -14.66
C THR A 71 15.95 1.14 -14.34
N CYS A 72 15.61 0.87 -13.09
CA CYS A 72 14.99 -0.41 -12.75
C CYS A 72 13.62 -0.58 -13.40
N LEU A 73 13.30 -1.78 -13.87
CA LEU A 73 11.95 -2.18 -14.28
C LEU A 73 10.99 -2.14 -13.09
N ASP A 74 9.72 -1.88 -13.37
CA ASP A 74 8.67 -1.94 -12.35
C ASP A 74 8.62 -3.35 -11.73
N PRO A 75 8.46 -3.46 -10.39
CA PRO A 75 8.36 -4.75 -9.71
C PRO A 75 7.28 -5.63 -10.35
N ASN A 76 7.54 -6.94 -10.44
CA ASN A 76 6.53 -7.87 -10.92
C ASN A 76 5.34 -7.90 -9.94
N SER A 77 4.15 -8.27 -10.42
CA SER A 77 3.01 -8.50 -9.54
C SER A 77 3.39 -9.54 -8.47
N GLY A 78 3.21 -9.19 -7.21
CA GLY A 78 3.62 -10.03 -6.07
C GLY A 78 4.97 -9.66 -5.49
N CYS A 79 5.67 -8.67 -6.05
CA CYS A 79 7.02 -8.31 -5.64
C CYS A 79 7.15 -6.85 -5.22
N THR A 80 8.11 -6.58 -4.36
CA THR A 80 8.45 -5.24 -3.90
C THR A 80 9.94 -4.97 -4.14
N ARG A 81 10.29 -3.75 -4.55
CA ARG A 81 11.70 -3.38 -4.74
C ARG A 81 12.38 -3.23 -3.38
N VAL A 82 13.50 -3.92 -3.19
CA VAL A 82 14.29 -3.81 -1.97
C VAL A 82 15.07 -2.50 -2.00
N ARG A 83 14.54 -1.46 -1.34
CA ARG A 83 15.25 -0.20 -1.17
C ARG A 83 16.29 -0.35 -0.08
N ASN A 84 17.56 -0.45 -0.48
CA ASN A 84 18.69 -0.45 0.44
C ASN A 84 19.67 0.66 0.07
N ASN A 85 19.87 1.62 0.95
CA ASN A 85 20.76 2.76 0.72
C ASN A 85 22.24 2.35 0.64
N LYS A 86 22.56 1.09 0.91
CA LYS A 86 23.91 0.53 0.79
C LYS A 86 24.17 -0.16 -0.56
N THR A 87 23.13 -0.44 -1.34
CA THR A 87 23.30 -1.11 -2.63
C THR A 87 23.43 -0.10 -3.76
N THR A 88 24.33 -0.37 -4.70
CA THR A 88 24.55 0.46 -5.88
C THR A 88 23.78 -0.10 -7.07
N PHE A 89 23.62 0.70 -8.12
CA PHE A 89 23.09 0.20 -9.38
C PHE A 89 24.01 -0.89 -9.98
N PRO A 90 23.48 -2.01 -10.50
CA PRO A 90 22.06 -2.37 -10.64
C PRO A 90 21.47 -3.17 -9.46
N GLU A 91 22.26 -3.49 -8.43
CA GLU A 91 21.82 -4.33 -7.30
C GLU A 91 20.63 -3.74 -6.54
N CYS A 92 20.50 -2.41 -6.49
CA CYS A 92 19.32 -1.74 -5.92
C CYS A 92 18.03 -1.96 -6.75
N CYS A 93 18.10 -2.58 -7.93
CA CYS A 93 16.92 -3.01 -8.71
C CYS A 93 16.36 -4.36 -8.25
N ARG A 94 16.99 -5.03 -7.27
CA ARG A 94 16.51 -6.31 -6.76
C ARG A 94 15.11 -6.18 -6.17
N GLU A 95 14.28 -7.16 -6.46
CA GLU A 95 12.96 -7.31 -5.86
C GLU A 95 12.95 -8.47 -4.87
N ASP A 96 12.11 -8.31 -3.85
CA ASP A 96 11.72 -9.38 -2.95
C ASP A 96 10.25 -9.70 -3.26
N CYS A 97 10.01 -10.93 -3.69
CA CYS A 97 8.69 -11.40 -4.04
C CYS A 97 8.08 -12.04 -2.81
N TYR A 98 6.82 -11.70 -2.53
CA TYR A 98 6.03 -12.48 -1.61
C TYR A 98 6.07 -13.93 -2.09
N ALA A 99 6.29 -14.86 -1.16
CA ALA A 99 6.13 -16.28 -1.46
C ALA A 99 4.81 -16.45 -2.22
N THR A 100 4.78 -17.39 -3.16
CA THR A 100 3.76 -17.66 -4.19
C THR A 100 2.29 -17.77 -3.71
N SER A 101 2.03 -17.46 -2.45
CA SER A 101 0.79 -17.40 -1.70
C SER A 101 0.20 -15.99 -1.51
N ALA A 102 0.67 -14.96 -2.21
CA ALA A 102 0.00 -13.65 -2.20
C ALA A 102 -1.33 -13.69 -2.97
N CYS A 103 -2.32 -12.94 -2.51
CA CYS A 103 -3.66 -12.88 -3.09
C CYS A 103 -3.91 -11.54 -3.76
N SER A 104 -4.51 -11.55 -4.95
CA SER A 104 -4.97 -10.32 -5.61
C SER A 104 -6.31 -9.87 -5.04
N LEU A 105 -6.36 -8.64 -4.54
CA LEU A 105 -7.57 -7.99 -4.06
C LEU A 105 -8.40 -7.43 -5.24
N PRO A 106 -9.71 -7.16 -5.06
CA PRO A 106 -10.56 -6.63 -6.12
C PRO A 106 -10.12 -5.27 -6.69
N ASN A 107 -9.38 -4.47 -5.92
CA ASN A 107 -8.82 -3.20 -6.34
C ASN A 107 -7.48 -3.33 -7.10
N GLY A 108 -6.98 -4.56 -7.27
CA GLY A 108 -5.68 -4.83 -7.90
C GLY A 108 -4.49 -4.84 -6.94
N ASP A 109 -4.69 -4.47 -5.67
CA ASP A 109 -3.64 -4.57 -4.65
C ASP A 109 -3.36 -6.03 -4.28
N LEU A 110 -2.22 -6.25 -3.61
CA LEU A 110 -1.79 -7.59 -3.21
C LEU A 110 -1.79 -7.72 -1.70
N LEU A 111 -2.43 -8.77 -1.21
CA LEU A 111 -2.47 -9.14 0.20
C LEU A 111 -1.54 -10.33 0.44
N LYS A 112 -0.67 -10.26 1.45
CA LYS A 112 0.27 -11.36 1.72
C LYS A 112 -0.44 -12.52 2.39
N HIS A 113 0.13 -13.71 2.27
CA HIS A 113 -0.27 -14.86 3.06
C HIS A 113 -0.32 -14.53 4.56
N GLY A 114 -1.43 -14.87 5.21
CA GLY A 114 -1.69 -14.64 6.63
C GLY A 114 -2.13 -13.22 6.98
N GLU A 115 -2.22 -12.30 6.02
CA GLU A 115 -2.69 -10.94 6.25
C GLU A 115 -4.21 -10.79 6.06
N PHE A 116 -4.76 -9.77 6.72
CA PHE A 116 -6.14 -9.35 6.61
C PHE A 116 -6.22 -7.96 5.98
N TYR A 117 -7.25 -7.72 5.18
CA TYR A 117 -7.49 -6.43 4.55
C TYR A 117 -8.95 -6.00 4.66
N ASN A 118 -9.16 -4.78 5.14
CA ASN A 118 -10.48 -4.21 5.31
C ASN A 118 -10.87 -3.44 4.04
N TYR A 119 -11.88 -3.93 3.33
CA TYR A 119 -12.35 -3.33 2.09
C TYR A 119 -13.63 -2.51 2.29
N THR A 120 -13.85 -1.54 1.40
CA THR A 120 -14.98 -0.61 1.50
C THR A 120 -16.14 -0.98 0.58
N ASP A 121 -15.84 -1.45 -0.63
CA ASP A 121 -16.86 -1.80 -1.64
C ASP A 121 -16.46 -3.04 -2.44
N PRO A 122 -16.89 -4.25 -2.04
CA PRO A 122 -17.85 -4.52 -0.97
C PRO A 122 -17.28 -4.33 0.45
N CYS A 123 -18.14 -3.98 1.41
CA CYS A 123 -17.77 -3.80 2.83
C CYS A 123 -17.51 -5.16 3.51
N VAL A 124 -16.28 -5.65 3.40
CA VAL A 124 -15.85 -6.96 3.92
C VAL A 124 -14.42 -6.91 4.42
N GLN A 125 -14.04 -7.86 5.26
CA GLN A 125 -12.65 -8.15 5.57
C GLN A 125 -12.20 -9.38 4.77
N TYR A 126 -11.17 -9.21 3.95
CA TYR A 126 -10.49 -10.29 3.27
C TYR A 126 -9.39 -10.90 4.14
N HIS A 127 -9.13 -12.19 3.94
CA HIS A 127 -7.99 -12.91 4.47
C HIS A 127 -7.34 -13.71 3.34
N CYS A 128 -6.02 -13.61 3.23
CA CYS A 128 -5.26 -14.34 2.24
C CYS A 128 -4.59 -15.55 2.87
N GLU A 129 -4.90 -16.74 2.40
CA GLU A 129 -4.26 -17.97 2.85
C GLU A 129 -3.79 -18.79 1.65
N ASN A 130 -2.48 -18.95 1.53
CA ASN A 130 -1.84 -19.75 0.48
C ASN A 130 -2.27 -19.37 -0.95
N GLY A 131 -2.41 -18.06 -1.22
CA GLY A 131 -2.85 -17.54 -2.53
C GLY A 131 -4.36 -17.59 -2.73
N ASN A 132 -5.11 -18.12 -1.76
CA ASN A 132 -6.56 -18.12 -1.77
C ASN A 132 -7.10 -16.91 -1.00
N LEU A 133 -7.78 -16.01 -1.72
CA LEU A 133 -8.47 -14.88 -1.12
C LEU A 133 -9.84 -15.34 -0.60
N SER A 134 -10.05 -15.26 0.71
CA SER A 134 -11.31 -15.60 1.36
C SER A 134 -11.90 -14.37 2.06
N ILE A 135 -13.22 -14.36 2.23
CA ILE A 135 -13.89 -13.34 3.05
C ILE A 135 -13.91 -13.86 4.48
N ASN A 136 -13.16 -13.21 5.36
CA ASN A 136 -13.09 -13.55 6.78
C ASN A 136 -14.31 -13.04 7.55
N ALA A 137 -14.74 -11.81 7.26
CA ALA A 137 -15.88 -11.19 7.92
C ALA A 137 -16.70 -10.33 6.96
N ARG A 138 -18.01 -10.32 7.17
CA ARG A 138 -18.99 -9.47 6.48
C ARG A 138 -19.79 -8.69 7.50
N CYS A 139 -20.44 -7.63 7.06
CA CYS A 139 -21.46 -6.97 7.88
C CYS A 139 -22.60 -7.95 8.22
N PRO A 140 -23.21 -7.84 9.41
CA PRO A 140 -24.35 -8.65 9.77
C PRO A 140 -25.51 -8.42 8.78
N GLU A 141 -26.15 -9.50 8.33
CA GLU A 141 -27.36 -9.43 7.53
C GLU A 141 -28.58 -9.22 8.45
N GLU A 142 -29.47 -8.30 8.08
CA GLU A 142 -30.73 -8.09 8.81
C GLU A 142 -31.78 -9.07 8.31
N THR A 143 -32.36 -9.84 9.23
CA THR A 143 -33.44 -10.80 8.95
C THR A 143 -34.83 -10.22 9.23
N ASP A 144 -34.92 -9.12 9.98
CA ASP A 144 -36.18 -8.45 10.28
C ASP A 144 -36.55 -7.43 9.19
N PRO A 145 -37.65 -7.63 8.44
CA PRO A 145 -38.08 -6.70 7.39
C PRO A 145 -38.50 -5.31 7.92
N LEU A 146 -38.68 -5.15 9.25
CA LEU A 146 -38.98 -3.86 9.87
C LEU A 146 -37.72 -3.06 10.23
N CYS A 147 -36.55 -3.64 10.03
CA CYS A 147 -35.27 -3.06 10.41
C CYS A 147 -34.32 -2.94 9.21
N THR A 148 -33.51 -1.89 9.22
CA THR A 148 -32.49 -1.65 8.19
C THR A 148 -31.20 -1.19 8.86
N PHE A 149 -30.05 -1.58 8.30
CA PHE A 149 -28.75 -1.05 8.73
C PHE A 149 -28.45 0.27 8.02
N SER A 150 -27.97 1.26 8.77
CA SER A 150 -27.43 2.48 8.19
C SER A 150 -25.95 2.26 7.84
N PHE A 151 -25.62 1.92 6.60
CA PHE A 151 -24.23 1.71 6.18
C PHE A 151 -23.40 3.00 6.27
N GLY A 152 -22.16 2.88 6.78
CA GLY A 152 -21.21 3.98 6.82
C GLY A 152 -20.68 4.26 5.41
N GLN A 153 -20.76 5.51 4.94
CA GLN A 153 -20.23 5.86 3.61
C GLN A 153 -18.71 6.05 3.67
N GLY A 154 -17.98 5.38 2.77
CA GLY A 154 -16.58 5.67 2.48
C GLY A 154 -15.57 5.32 3.58
N GLN A 155 -15.90 4.39 4.47
CA GLN A 155 -14.98 3.87 5.49
C GLN A 155 -14.72 2.38 5.26
N PRO A 156 -13.53 1.85 5.59
CA PRO A 156 -13.25 0.42 5.46
C PRO A 156 -14.00 -0.41 6.52
N PHE A 157 -14.08 -1.73 6.32
CA PHE A 157 -14.60 -2.65 7.33
C PHE A 157 -13.85 -2.50 8.69
N PRO A 158 -14.51 -2.57 9.85
CA PRO A 158 -15.96 -2.78 10.07
C PRO A 158 -16.80 -1.49 10.02
N ASP A 159 -16.20 -0.32 9.84
CA ASP A 159 -16.89 0.97 9.98
C ASP A 159 -17.93 1.22 8.87
N CYS A 160 -17.75 0.65 7.68
CA CYS A 160 -18.80 0.67 6.65
C CYS A 160 -20.04 -0.16 7.00
N CYS A 161 -19.99 -1.05 8.00
CA CYS A 161 -21.16 -1.82 8.42
C CYS A 161 -22.22 -0.99 9.14
N GLY A 162 -21.90 0.25 9.51
CA GLY A 162 -22.86 1.14 10.14
C GLY A 162 -22.95 1.01 11.65
N ILE A 163 -23.43 2.07 12.29
CA ILE A 163 -23.39 2.24 13.76
C ILE A 163 -24.69 1.74 14.42
N GLY A 164 -25.73 1.39 13.66
CA GLY A 164 -27.01 0.99 14.26
C GLY A 164 -28.04 0.37 13.34
N LYS A 165 -28.84 -0.51 13.95
CA LYS A 165 -30.07 -1.09 13.41
C LYS A 165 -31.22 -0.08 13.59
N LEU A 166 -31.80 0.38 12.48
CA LEU A 166 -32.95 1.28 12.47
C LEU A 166 -34.22 0.46 12.26
N CYS A 167 -34.99 0.25 13.34
CA CYS A 167 -36.26 -0.46 13.29
C CYS A 167 -37.45 0.51 13.34
N THR A 168 -38.45 0.24 12.49
CA THR A 168 -39.73 0.95 12.57
C THR A 168 -40.63 0.32 13.63
N ALA A 169 -40.95 1.07 14.69
CA ALA A 169 -41.90 0.59 15.69
C ALA A 169 -43.31 0.50 15.08
N LYS A 170 -44.00 -0.64 15.23
CA LYS A 170 -45.43 -0.72 14.96
C LYS A 170 -46.15 0.32 15.82
N ARG A 171 -46.82 1.28 15.16
CA ARG A 171 -47.69 2.27 15.84
C ARG A 171 -48.85 1.54 16.52
N ASP A 172 -48.67 1.11 17.76
CA ASP A 172 -49.81 0.95 18.64
C ASP A 172 -50.35 2.34 18.97
N LYS A 173 -51.44 2.73 18.30
CA LYS A 173 -52.25 3.92 18.59
C LYS A 173 -52.86 3.80 19.99
N LYS A 174 -52.07 3.88 21.06
CA LYS A 174 -52.58 3.92 22.44
C LYS A 174 -52.91 5.36 22.83
N ARG A 175 -54.13 5.75 22.45
CA ARG A 175 -55.03 6.75 23.05
C ARG A 175 -54.52 7.34 24.40
N ARG A 176 -53.79 8.46 24.37
CA ARG A 176 -53.68 9.37 25.53
C ARG A 176 -54.60 10.56 25.32
N LYS A 177 -55.85 10.42 25.78
CA LYS A 177 -56.73 11.56 26.03
C LYS A 177 -56.05 12.44 27.07
N ARG A 178 -55.74 13.65 26.64
CA ARG A 178 -55.20 14.78 27.40
C ARG A 178 -56.23 15.15 28.48
N ASN A 179 -55.98 14.79 29.75
CA ASN A 179 -56.76 15.33 30.85
C ASN A 179 -56.44 16.82 30.96
N LYS A 180 -57.48 17.63 30.77
CA LYS A 180 -57.53 19.08 30.87
C LYS A 180 -58.30 19.39 32.16
N GLY A 181 -57.72 20.22 33.03
CA GLY A 181 -58.30 20.66 34.30
C GLY A 181 -57.64 19.99 35.51
N GLU A 182 -57.31 20.64 36.62
CA GLU A 182 -57.57 21.99 37.14
C GLU A 182 -56.59 22.26 38.31
N GLY A 183 -56.35 23.54 38.61
CA GLY A 183 -56.15 24.03 39.99
C GLY A 183 -54.72 24.08 40.52
N ARG A 184 -54.05 25.24 40.54
CA ARG A 184 -54.11 26.34 41.52
C ARG A 184 -53.17 26.18 42.73
N LYS A 185 -52.28 27.19 42.82
CA LYS A 185 -51.80 27.89 44.03
C LYS A 185 -50.78 27.18 44.94
N GLY A 186 -49.51 27.45 44.66
CA GLY A 186 -48.66 28.34 45.47
C GLY A 186 -48.30 27.96 46.91
N LYS A 187 -46.98 27.93 47.20
CA LYS A 187 -46.41 28.68 48.34
C LYS A 187 -44.89 28.76 48.27
N LYS A 188 -44.40 29.97 48.56
CA LYS A 188 -43.00 30.39 48.73
C LYS A 188 -42.40 29.85 50.05
N GLY A 189 -41.07 29.79 50.08
CA GLY A 189 -40.23 29.79 51.30
C GLY A 189 -39.36 28.54 51.37
N LYS A 190 -38.08 28.58 51.75
CA LYS A 190 -37.25 29.63 52.34
C LYS A 190 -35.78 29.18 52.18
N LYS A 191 -34.88 30.13 51.97
CA LYS A 191 -33.43 30.01 52.20
C LYS A 191 -33.16 29.39 53.59
N LYS A 192 -32.13 28.54 53.70
CA LYS A 192 -31.10 28.67 54.74
C LYS A 192 -29.80 27.98 54.32
N HIS A 193 -28.73 28.67 54.70
CA HIS A 193 -27.32 28.45 54.44
C HIS A 193 -26.69 27.89 55.72
N SER A 194 -25.47 27.38 55.62
CA SER A 194 -24.56 27.00 56.72
C SER A 194 -24.94 25.68 57.42
N THR A 195 -24.03 24.75 57.67
CA THR A 195 -22.56 24.83 57.84
C THR A 195 -21.96 23.47 57.52
#